data_AF-A0A6N3IZX5-F1
#
_entry.id   AF-A0A6N3IZX5-F1
#
_cell.length_a   1.000
_cell.length_b   1.000
_cell.length_c   1.000
_cell.angle_alpha   90.00
_cell.angle_beta   90.00
_cell.angle_gamma   90.00
#
_symmetry.space_group_name_H-M   'P 1'
#
loop_
_entity.id
_entity.type
_entity.pdbx_description
1 polymer ?
#
loop_
_entity_poly.entity_id
_entity_poly.type
_entity_poly.pdbx_seq_one_letter_code
_entity_poly.pdbx_strand_id
1 'polypeptide(L)'
;MNMSIIKSNQIQSNLNSLIAEEVFAVAQVNVAEHEKIANAKQFLDRVFPLNSGSHQDVSSYVVYYQHLLAFFADGSHSGLRQPKQFVAFGGTKDSPSAVVLQDQGCHVELSFDRNGMIGTRDVANLEDIQIETPLNMVAGTPESRSAASRHWLSLLHAGMSSANDTLEKQFTAKDGSDYSLKSIVNL
;
A
#
# COMPACT_ATOMS: atom_id res chain seq x y z
N MET A 1 2.93 7.22 50.41
CA MET A 1 3.33 6.04 49.63
C MET A 1 2.85 6.27 48.21
N ASN A 2 3.72 6.80 47.34
CA ASN A 2 3.41 7.06 45.93
C ASN A 2 4.11 5.99 45.11
N MET A 3 3.32 5.11 44.51
CA MET A 3 3.82 4.05 43.63
C MET A 3 3.69 4.57 42.20
N SER A 4 4.83 4.86 41.59
CA SER A 4 4.95 5.39 40.24
C SER A 4 4.35 4.41 39.23
N ILE A 5 3.27 4.82 38.57
CA ILE A 5 2.73 4.14 37.40
C ILE A 5 3.75 4.33 36.28
N ILE A 6 4.54 3.29 36.04
CA ILE A 6 5.36 3.15 34.85
C ILE A 6 4.39 3.14 33.68
N LYS A 7 4.31 4.27 32.95
CA LYS A 7 3.63 4.32 31.66
C LYS A 7 4.40 3.39 30.73
N SER A 8 3.79 2.25 30.45
CA SER A 8 4.14 1.36 29.37
C SER A 8 4.15 2.18 28.07
N ASN A 9 5.35 2.58 27.64
CA ASN A 9 5.63 3.01 26.29
C ASN A 9 5.35 1.81 25.37
N GLN A 10 4.11 1.64 24.96
CA GLN A 10 3.83 0.92 23.73
C GLN A 10 4.35 1.80 22.61
N ILE A 11 5.53 1.44 22.09
CA ILE A 11 6.01 1.91 20.81
C ILE A 11 5.01 1.38 19.79
N GLN A 12 3.95 2.15 19.50
CA GLN A 12 3.15 1.95 18.31
C GLN A 12 4.06 2.32 17.14
N SER A 13 4.57 1.30 16.45
CA SER A 13 5.21 1.47 15.14
C SER A 13 4.21 2.14 14.22
N ASN A 14 4.35 3.44 14.01
CA ASN A 14 3.52 4.20 13.08
C ASN A 14 3.95 3.81 11.66
N LEU A 15 3.00 3.73 10.72
CA LEU A 15 3.29 3.55 9.31
C LEU A 15 4.42 4.47 8.83
N ASN A 16 4.43 5.73 9.25
CA ASN A 16 5.49 6.68 8.88
C ASN A 16 6.90 6.24 9.34
N SER A 17 7.00 5.53 10.47
CA SER A 17 8.28 4.98 10.95
C SER A 17 8.68 3.68 10.23
N LEU A 18 7.72 2.86 9.82
CA LEU A 18 7.98 1.62 9.08
C LEU A 18 8.27 1.89 7.60
N ILE A 19 7.57 2.86 7.00
CA ILE A 19 7.77 3.26 5.60
C ILE A 19 9.22 3.68 5.41
N ALA A 20 9.82 4.51 6.27
CA ALA A 20 11.21 4.94 6.08
C ALA A 20 12.24 3.79 6.08
N GLU A 21 12.05 2.77 6.94
CA GLU A 21 12.97 1.64 7.08
C GLU A 21 12.75 0.58 5.99
N GLU A 22 11.48 0.29 5.67
CA GLU A 22 11.07 -0.71 4.68
C GLU A 22 11.22 -0.22 3.24
N VAL A 23 10.81 1.00 2.94
CA VAL A 23 10.97 1.60 1.61
C VAL A 23 12.43 1.61 1.21
N PHE A 24 13.32 1.96 2.14
CA PHE A 24 14.75 2.00 1.87
C PHE A 24 15.34 0.59 1.69
N ALA A 25 14.90 -0.38 2.48
CA ALA A 25 15.35 -1.77 2.37
C ALA A 25 14.81 -2.47 1.11
N VAL A 26 13.58 -2.19 0.68
CA VAL A 26 12.96 -2.81 -0.49
C VAL A 26 13.40 -2.13 -1.80
N ALA A 27 13.55 -0.81 -1.82
CA ALA A 27 13.89 -0.07 -3.03
C ALA A 27 15.37 -0.16 -3.44
N GLN A 28 16.28 -0.52 -2.53
CA GLN A 28 17.73 -0.48 -2.78
C GLN A 28 18.40 -1.84 -3.01
N VAL A 29 17.69 -2.96 -2.83
CA VAL A 29 18.31 -4.28 -2.99
C VAL A 29 18.09 -4.79 -4.41
N ASN A 30 19.19 -5.11 -5.08
CA ASN A 30 19.21 -5.83 -6.36
C ASN A 30 18.88 -7.32 -6.14
N VAL A 31 17.72 -7.61 -5.55
CA VAL A 31 17.20 -8.96 -5.33
C VAL A 31 16.42 -9.47 -6.54
N ALA A 32 16.28 -10.78 -6.65
CA ALA A 32 15.47 -11.40 -7.68
C ALA A 32 14.00 -10.97 -7.58
N GLU A 33 13.29 -10.89 -8.70
CA GLU A 33 11.93 -10.34 -8.77
C GLU A 33 10.93 -11.05 -7.85
N HIS A 34 10.97 -12.38 -7.76
CA HIS A 34 10.12 -13.17 -6.86
C HIS A 34 10.33 -12.80 -5.37
N GLU A 35 11.56 -12.44 -5.00
CA GLU A 35 11.90 -11.99 -3.66
C GLU A 35 11.35 -10.57 -3.42
N LYS A 36 11.33 -9.70 -4.43
CA LYS A 36 10.66 -8.38 -4.34
C LYS A 36 9.16 -8.53 -4.07
N ILE A 37 8.48 -9.40 -4.81
CA ILE A 37 7.04 -9.67 -4.61
C ILE A 37 6.80 -10.18 -3.19
N ALA A 38 7.61 -11.15 -2.74
CA ALA A 38 7.49 -11.71 -1.39
C ALA A 38 7.70 -10.64 -0.31
N ASN A 39 8.72 -9.79 -0.44
CA ASN A 39 8.99 -8.71 0.51
C ASN A 39 7.86 -7.66 0.52
N ALA A 40 7.35 -7.29 -0.65
CA ALA A 40 6.26 -6.32 -0.78
C ALA A 40 4.95 -6.86 -0.15
N LYS A 41 4.66 -8.14 -0.30
CA LYS A 41 3.52 -8.79 0.37
C LYS A 41 3.74 -8.97 1.88
N GLN A 42 4.98 -9.20 2.32
CA GLN A 42 5.33 -9.19 3.75
C GLN A 42 5.19 -7.79 4.38
N PHE A 43 5.43 -6.73 3.60
CA PHE A 43 5.09 -5.37 4.00
C PHE A 43 3.57 -5.22 4.21
N LEU A 44 2.73 -5.73 3.29
CA LEU A 44 1.28 -5.74 3.48
C LEU A 44 0.85 -6.50 4.74
N ASP A 45 1.41 -7.69 5.00
CA ASP A 45 1.08 -8.46 6.21
C ASP A 45 1.38 -7.70 7.51
N ARG A 46 2.39 -6.84 7.52
CA ARG A 46 2.74 -6.04 8.70
C ARG A 46 1.82 -4.84 8.90
N VAL A 47 1.46 -4.17 7.81
CA VAL A 47 0.75 -2.88 7.86
C VAL A 47 -0.77 -3.04 7.74
N PHE A 48 -1.20 -3.94 6.87
CA PHE A 48 -2.59 -4.19 6.53
C PHE A 48 -2.96 -5.66 6.73
N PRO A 49 -2.67 -6.26 7.90
CA PRO A 49 -2.80 -7.70 8.11
C PRO A 49 -4.22 -8.18 7.76
N LEU A 50 -4.31 -9.34 7.12
CA LEU A 50 -5.56 -10.09 7.01
C LEU A 50 -6.00 -10.58 8.38
N ASN A 51 -7.31 -10.78 8.57
CA ASN A 51 -7.84 -11.38 9.78
C ASN A 51 -7.37 -12.84 9.95
N SER A 52 -7.19 -13.56 8.84
CA SER A 52 -6.62 -14.90 8.77
C SER A 52 -5.85 -15.08 7.46
N GLY A 53 -4.74 -15.83 7.51
CA GLY A 53 -3.86 -16.04 6.36
C GLY A 53 -2.86 -14.90 6.15
N SER A 54 -2.17 -14.93 5.01
CA SER A 54 -1.16 -13.96 4.60
C SER A 54 -1.45 -13.45 3.18
N HIS A 55 -1.07 -12.20 2.91
CA HIS A 55 -1.10 -11.62 1.56
C HIS A 55 -0.29 -12.43 0.54
N GLN A 56 0.70 -13.21 1.00
CA GLN A 56 1.50 -14.13 0.18
C GLN A 56 0.65 -15.16 -0.55
N ASP A 57 -0.34 -15.71 0.15
CA ASP A 57 -1.14 -16.85 -0.31
C ASP A 57 -2.41 -16.44 -1.07
N VAL A 58 -2.66 -15.13 -1.19
CA VAL A 58 -3.85 -14.60 -1.85
C VAL A 58 -3.80 -14.88 -3.34
N SER A 59 -4.90 -15.39 -3.88
CA SER A 59 -5.10 -15.64 -5.31
C SER A 59 -5.98 -14.58 -6.00
N SER A 60 -6.79 -13.85 -5.25
CA SER A 60 -7.54 -12.70 -5.79
C SER A 60 -8.07 -11.80 -4.68
N TYR A 61 -8.29 -10.54 -5.01
CA TYR A 61 -9.00 -9.58 -4.17
C TYR A 61 -10.33 -9.22 -4.81
N VAL A 62 -11.36 -9.12 -3.98
CA VAL A 62 -12.72 -8.73 -4.39
C VAL A 62 -13.27 -7.71 -3.40
N VAL A 63 -14.02 -6.75 -3.90
CA VAL A 63 -14.80 -5.82 -3.07
C VAL A 63 -16.21 -6.35 -2.93
N TYR A 64 -16.60 -6.73 -1.72
CA TYR A 64 -17.97 -7.16 -1.40
C TYR A 64 -18.65 -6.14 -0.49
N TYR A 65 -19.75 -5.55 -0.96
CA TYR A 65 -20.35 -4.34 -0.40
C TYR A 65 -19.34 -3.19 -0.27
N GLN A 66 -18.81 -2.97 0.94
CA GLN A 66 -17.83 -1.94 1.30
C GLN A 66 -16.58 -2.54 1.94
N HIS A 67 -16.37 -3.86 1.80
CA HIS A 67 -15.27 -4.60 2.40
C HIS A 67 -14.37 -5.21 1.33
N LEU A 68 -13.07 -5.22 1.59
CA LEU A 68 -12.10 -5.99 0.82
C LEU A 68 -12.08 -7.43 1.33
N LEU A 69 -12.21 -8.39 0.40
CA LEU A 69 -12.05 -9.81 0.63
C LEU A 69 -10.84 -10.31 -0.17
N ALA A 70 -9.92 -10.97 0.51
CA ALA A 70 -8.81 -11.71 -0.07
C ALA A 70 -9.19 -13.20 -0.13
N PHE A 71 -9.17 -13.78 -1.33
CA PHE A 71 -9.45 -15.20 -1.57
C PHE A 71 -8.15 -15.99 -1.67
N PHE A 72 -8.18 -17.23 -1.18
CA PHE A 72 -7.07 -18.17 -1.22
C PHE A 72 -7.34 -19.30 -2.21
N ALA A 73 -6.29 -20.05 -2.57
CA ALA A 73 -6.36 -21.13 -3.54
C ALA A 73 -7.33 -22.27 -3.17
N ASP A 74 -7.62 -22.46 -1.89
CA ASP A 74 -8.58 -23.46 -1.38
C ASP A 74 -10.05 -22.97 -1.41
N GLY A 75 -10.29 -21.73 -1.87
CA GLY A 75 -11.61 -21.10 -1.91
C GLY A 75 -12.05 -20.44 -0.60
N SER A 76 -11.25 -20.54 0.47
CA SER A 76 -11.46 -19.75 1.67
C SER A 76 -11.17 -18.27 1.41
N HIS A 77 -11.63 -17.39 2.29
CA HIS A 77 -11.40 -15.95 2.18
C HIS A 77 -11.23 -15.28 3.53
N SER A 78 -10.57 -14.13 3.54
CA SER A 78 -10.40 -13.28 4.71
C SER A 78 -10.62 -11.81 4.35
N GLY A 79 -11.16 -11.03 5.28
CA GLY A 79 -11.05 -9.57 5.23
C GLY A 79 -9.74 -9.07 5.86
N LEU A 80 -9.52 -7.75 5.79
CA LEU A 80 -8.51 -7.08 6.60
C LEU A 80 -8.86 -7.18 8.09
N ARG A 81 -7.86 -7.34 8.95
CA ARG A 81 -7.99 -7.29 10.40
C ARG A 81 -8.58 -5.96 10.87
N GLN A 82 -8.26 -4.87 10.18
CA GLN A 82 -8.91 -3.58 10.38
C GLN A 82 -9.66 -3.18 9.10
N PRO A 83 -10.96 -3.50 8.98
CA PRO A 83 -11.73 -3.26 7.74
C PRO A 83 -11.75 -1.79 7.28
N LYS A 84 -11.55 -0.85 8.21
CA LYS A 84 -11.49 0.59 7.91
C LYS A 84 -10.30 0.99 7.02
N GLN A 85 -9.25 0.18 6.98
CA GLN A 85 -8.04 0.45 6.19
C GLN A 85 -8.33 0.35 4.69
N PHE A 86 -9.35 -0.40 4.26
CA PHE A 86 -9.84 -0.32 2.89
C PHE A 86 -10.66 0.96 2.68
N VAL A 87 -10.26 1.76 1.68
CA VAL A 87 -10.87 3.08 1.42
C VAL A 87 -11.43 3.20 0.00
N ALA A 88 -10.76 2.65 -1.01
CA ALA A 88 -11.18 2.79 -2.40
C ALA A 88 -10.67 1.65 -3.29
N PHE A 89 -11.20 1.54 -4.50
CA PHE A 89 -10.79 0.59 -5.52
C PHE A 89 -10.90 1.20 -6.92
N GLY A 90 -10.14 0.65 -7.87
CA GLY A 90 -10.27 0.94 -9.31
C GLY A 90 -10.88 -0.26 -10.04
N GLY A 91 -11.49 -0.02 -11.20
CA GLY A 91 -12.13 -1.08 -12.00
C GLY A 91 -13.46 -1.54 -11.40
N THR A 92 -13.77 -2.85 -11.51
CA THR A 92 -15.01 -3.43 -10.99
C THR A 92 -14.80 -4.02 -9.59
N LYS A 93 -15.90 -4.24 -8.87
CA LYS A 93 -15.84 -4.82 -7.51
C LYS A 93 -15.38 -6.28 -7.52
N ASP A 94 -15.80 -7.05 -8.52
CA ASP A 94 -15.49 -8.46 -8.71
C ASP A 94 -14.07 -8.72 -9.21
N SER A 95 -13.46 -7.76 -9.90
CA SER A 95 -12.10 -7.84 -10.43
C SER A 95 -11.46 -6.45 -10.42
N PRO A 96 -11.09 -5.93 -9.23
CA PRO A 96 -10.53 -4.60 -9.11
C PRO A 96 -9.20 -4.50 -9.85
N SER A 97 -9.02 -3.44 -10.63
CA SER A 97 -7.73 -3.12 -11.26
C SER A 97 -6.78 -2.45 -10.26
N ALA A 98 -7.32 -1.89 -9.18
CA ALA A 98 -6.55 -1.34 -8.08
C ALA A 98 -7.32 -1.46 -6.75
N VAL A 99 -6.59 -1.62 -5.65
CA VAL A 99 -7.12 -1.55 -4.28
C VAL A 99 -6.33 -0.51 -3.51
N VAL A 100 -7.03 0.43 -2.88
CA VAL A 100 -6.42 1.50 -2.09
C VAL A 100 -6.67 1.23 -0.61
N LEU A 101 -5.56 1.12 0.10
CA LEU A 101 -5.48 0.98 1.54
C LEU A 101 -4.98 2.27 2.17
N GLN A 102 -5.34 2.51 3.42
CA GLN A 102 -4.88 3.67 4.19
C GLN A 102 -4.62 3.28 5.63
N ASP A 103 -3.49 3.73 6.17
CA ASP A 103 -3.32 3.86 7.61
C ASP A 103 -2.73 5.23 7.95
N GLN A 104 -3.33 5.88 8.95
CA GLN A 104 -2.89 7.17 9.49
C GLN A 104 -2.64 8.29 8.45
N GLY A 105 -3.44 8.30 7.39
CA GLY A 105 -3.39 9.31 6.32
C GLY A 105 -2.40 8.99 5.19
N CYS A 106 -1.60 7.93 5.32
CA CYS A 106 -0.76 7.42 4.24
C CYS A 106 -1.54 6.40 3.41
N HIS A 107 -1.55 6.57 2.09
CA HIS A 107 -2.20 5.62 1.19
C HIS A 107 -1.20 4.61 0.63
N VAL A 108 -1.68 3.39 0.40
CA VAL A 108 -0.98 2.34 -0.33
C VAL A 108 -1.92 1.81 -1.40
N GLU A 109 -1.47 1.81 -2.64
CA GLU A 109 -2.19 1.25 -3.77
C GLU A 109 -1.58 -0.10 -4.15
N LEU A 110 -2.44 -1.11 -4.30
CA LEU A 110 -2.12 -2.37 -4.94
C LEU A 110 -2.70 -2.30 -6.35
N SER A 111 -1.87 -2.35 -7.38
CA SER A 111 -2.34 -2.41 -8.77
C SER A 111 -2.28 -3.84 -9.29
N PHE A 112 -3.26 -4.21 -10.12
CA PHE A 112 -3.38 -5.55 -10.67
C PHE A 112 -3.38 -5.51 -12.20
N ASP A 113 -2.49 -6.28 -12.81
CA ASP A 113 -2.44 -6.47 -14.26
C ASP A 113 -1.97 -7.88 -14.60
N ARG A 114 -2.89 -8.71 -15.11
CA ARG A 114 -2.59 -10.08 -15.55
C ARG A 114 -1.64 -10.13 -16.75
N ASN A 115 -1.58 -9.07 -17.55
CA ASN A 115 -0.70 -8.99 -18.72
C ASN A 115 0.57 -8.17 -18.44
N GLY A 116 0.71 -7.67 -17.21
CA GLY A 116 1.82 -6.83 -16.78
C GLY A 116 3.12 -7.60 -16.61
N MET A 117 4.23 -6.88 -16.46
CA MET A 117 5.55 -7.51 -16.33
C MET A 117 5.63 -8.36 -15.07
N ILE A 118 5.06 -7.89 -13.96
CA ILE A 118 5.19 -8.54 -12.66
C ILE A 118 3.94 -9.36 -12.35
N GLY A 119 2.76 -8.84 -12.69
CA GLY A 119 1.48 -9.48 -12.41
C GLY A 119 1.28 -10.81 -13.14
N THR A 120 1.93 -11.02 -14.29
CA THR A 120 1.96 -12.35 -14.95
C THR A 120 2.61 -13.45 -14.10
N ARG A 121 3.43 -13.08 -13.11
CA ARG A 121 4.21 -13.99 -12.26
C ARG A 121 3.69 -14.08 -10.82
N ASP A 122 2.71 -13.24 -10.47
CA ASP A 122 2.02 -13.28 -9.18
C ASP A 122 0.65 -13.96 -9.29
N VAL A 123 0.30 -14.81 -8.32
CA VAL A 123 -0.97 -15.57 -8.32
C VAL A 123 -2.17 -14.63 -8.22
N ALA A 124 -2.06 -13.52 -7.48
CA ALA A 124 -3.11 -12.50 -7.38
C ALA A 124 -3.09 -11.51 -8.55
N ASN A 125 -2.17 -11.65 -9.51
CA ASN A 125 -1.93 -10.72 -10.60
C ASN A 125 -1.46 -9.33 -10.12
N LEU A 126 -0.76 -9.27 -8.97
CA LEU A 126 -0.22 -8.03 -8.42
C LEU A 126 0.90 -7.48 -9.32
N GLU A 127 0.67 -6.32 -9.92
CA GLU A 127 1.63 -5.64 -10.78
C GLU A 127 2.53 -4.70 -9.98
N ASP A 128 1.97 -3.97 -9.00
CA ASP A 128 2.75 -3.07 -8.17
C ASP A 128 2.11 -2.85 -6.78
N ILE A 129 2.96 -2.43 -5.84
CA ILE A 129 2.54 -1.83 -4.58
C ILE A 129 3.16 -0.44 -4.52
N GLN A 130 2.32 0.60 -4.54
CA GLN A 130 2.76 1.98 -4.51
C GLN A 130 2.40 2.62 -3.19
N ILE A 131 3.40 3.21 -2.52
CA ILE A 131 3.24 3.88 -1.24
C ILE A 131 3.23 5.38 -1.46
N GLU A 132 2.23 6.06 -0.91
CA GLU A 132 2.23 7.51 -0.85
C GLU A 132 3.31 7.99 0.11
N THR A 133 4.20 8.87 -0.35
CA THR A 133 5.25 9.46 0.45
C THR A 133 5.12 10.98 0.46
N PRO A 134 5.28 11.64 1.63
CA PRO A 134 5.41 13.09 1.68
C PRO A 134 6.78 13.50 1.09
N LEU A 135 6.79 14.54 0.24
CA LEU A 135 7.97 15.07 -0.50
C LEU A 135 9.25 15.17 0.36
N ASN A 136 9.12 15.50 1.64
CA ASN A 136 10.25 15.70 2.57
C ASN A 136 11.10 14.45 2.82
N MET A 137 10.63 13.26 2.42
CA MET A 137 11.34 11.99 2.64
C MET A 137 12.15 11.53 1.41
N VAL A 138 11.81 12.03 0.21
CA VAL A 138 12.41 11.60 -1.07
C VAL A 138 13.59 12.47 -1.48
N ALA A 139 13.60 13.75 -1.09
CA ALA A 139 14.69 14.68 -1.38
C ALA A 139 15.43 15.03 -0.09
N GLY A 140 16.69 14.60 0.04
CA GLY A 140 17.59 14.96 1.14
C GLY A 140 18.01 16.44 1.16
N THR A 141 17.20 17.36 0.63
CA THR A 141 17.46 18.79 0.56
C THR A 141 16.40 19.56 1.38
N PRO A 142 16.80 20.24 2.46
CA PRO A 142 15.87 20.87 3.41
C PRO A 142 15.22 22.19 2.89
N GLU A 143 15.18 22.42 1.58
CA GLU A 143 14.96 23.77 1.02
C GLU A 143 13.75 23.95 0.09
N SER A 144 12.87 22.97 -0.10
CA SER A 144 11.60 23.19 -0.81
C SER A 144 10.38 23.02 0.09
N ARG A 145 9.99 24.10 0.79
CA ARG A 145 8.72 24.19 1.54
C ARG A 145 7.59 24.80 0.69
N SER A 146 7.46 24.39 -0.56
CA SER A 146 6.37 24.87 -1.42
C SER A 146 5.76 23.71 -2.19
N ALA A 147 4.43 23.62 -2.11
CA ALA A 147 3.52 22.57 -2.59
C ALA A 147 3.48 21.27 -1.76
N ALA A 148 2.29 20.93 -1.25
CA ALA A 148 2.00 19.64 -0.63
C ALA A 148 1.76 18.63 -1.76
N SER A 149 2.84 18.27 -2.43
CA SER A 149 2.82 17.32 -3.54
C SER A 149 2.81 15.88 -3.03
N ARG A 150 1.87 15.08 -3.55
CA ARG A 150 1.81 13.64 -3.25
C ARG A 150 2.76 12.91 -4.20
N HIS A 151 3.67 12.11 -3.65
CA HIS A 151 4.56 11.26 -4.42
C HIS A 151 4.21 9.81 -4.19
N TRP A 152 4.26 9.01 -5.25
CA TRP A 152 4.05 7.57 -5.16
C TRP A 152 5.35 6.85 -5.44
N LEU A 153 5.77 6.03 -4.49
CA LEU A 153 6.93 5.18 -4.66
C LEU A 153 6.49 3.75 -4.92
N SER A 154 6.94 3.19 -6.04
CA SER A 154 6.75 1.78 -6.39
C SER A 154 7.71 0.89 -5.60
N LEU A 155 7.19 -0.20 -5.02
CA LEU A 155 8.00 -1.25 -4.39
C LEU A 155 8.52 -2.28 -5.39
N LEU A 156 7.80 -2.54 -6.49
CA LEU A 156 8.15 -3.62 -7.42
C LEU A 156 8.93 -3.12 -8.65
N HIS A 157 8.74 -1.86 -9.04
CA HIS A 157 9.45 -1.19 -10.15
C HIS A 157 10.59 -0.27 -9.69
N ALA A 158 10.96 -0.30 -8.40
CA ALA A 158 12.09 0.47 -7.87
C ALA A 158 13.39 0.18 -8.66
N GLY A 159 13.99 1.24 -9.23
CA GLY A 159 15.19 1.17 -10.06
C GLY A 159 14.98 1.34 -11.57
N MET A 160 13.73 1.33 -12.05
CA MET A 160 13.40 1.78 -13.40
C MET A 160 13.15 3.30 -13.36
N SER A 161 13.68 4.06 -14.33
CA SER A 161 13.67 5.55 -14.36
C SER A 161 12.28 6.23 -14.37
N SER A 162 11.20 5.48 -14.11
CA SER A 162 9.81 5.94 -14.04
C SER A 162 9.20 5.82 -12.64
N ALA A 163 10.02 5.80 -11.57
CA ALA A 163 9.55 5.46 -10.22
C ALA A 163 9.12 6.66 -9.34
N ASN A 164 9.05 7.88 -9.88
CA ASN A 164 8.61 9.07 -9.13
C ASN A 164 7.49 9.77 -9.89
N ASP A 165 6.30 9.17 -9.91
CA ASP A 165 5.17 9.79 -10.58
C ASP A 165 4.44 10.76 -9.65
N THR A 166 4.32 12.00 -10.09
CA THR A 166 3.54 13.04 -9.39
C THR A 166 2.14 13.03 -9.99
N LEU A 167 1.46 11.88 -9.89
CA LEU A 167 0.14 11.69 -10.49
C LEU A 167 -0.98 11.93 -9.49
N GLU A 168 -1.95 12.70 -9.93
CA GLU A 168 -3.29 12.63 -9.37
C GLU A 168 -3.87 11.25 -9.69
N LYS A 169 -4.41 10.59 -8.67
CA LYS A 169 -5.05 9.29 -8.84
C LYS A 169 -6.53 9.38 -8.49
N GLN A 170 -7.37 8.73 -9.28
CA GLN A 170 -8.81 8.69 -9.09
C GLN A 170 -9.28 7.24 -8.98
N PHE A 171 -10.12 6.99 -7.98
CA PHE A 171 -10.68 5.70 -7.65
C PHE A 171 -12.16 5.85 -7.29
N THR A 172 -12.82 4.72 -7.08
CA THR A 172 -14.15 4.64 -6.47
C THR A 172 -14.00 4.34 -4.99
N ALA A 173 -14.51 5.21 -4.11
CA ALA A 173 -14.57 4.96 -2.68
C ALA A 173 -15.39 3.70 -2.38
N LYS A 174 -15.17 3.09 -1.22
CA LYS A 174 -15.92 1.88 -0.83
C LYS A 174 -17.44 2.06 -0.80
N ASP A 175 -17.92 3.28 -0.58
CA ASP A 175 -19.35 3.63 -0.61
C ASP A 175 -19.90 3.91 -2.02
N GLY A 176 -19.02 3.93 -3.03
CA GLY A 176 -19.36 4.21 -4.44
C GLY A 176 -19.17 5.66 -4.88
N SER A 177 -18.78 6.57 -3.99
CA SER A 177 -18.46 7.95 -4.36
C SER A 177 -17.08 8.09 -5.01
N ASP A 178 -16.79 9.24 -5.60
CA ASP A 178 -15.47 9.52 -6.17
C ASP A 178 -14.41 9.65 -5.06
N TYR A 179 -13.27 8.98 -5.24
CA TYR A 179 -12.12 9.07 -4.35
C TYR A 179 -10.89 9.61 -5.08
N SER A 180 -10.61 10.90 -4.94
CA SER A 180 -9.48 11.56 -5.61
C SER A 180 -8.33 11.84 -4.66
N LEU A 181 -7.14 11.35 -5.01
CA LEU A 181 -5.89 11.65 -4.33
C LEU A 181 -5.10 12.65 -5.18
N LYS A 182 -5.40 13.94 -4.96
CA LYS A 182 -4.79 15.06 -5.71
C LYS A 182 -3.50 15.54 -5.05
N SER A 183 -2.55 15.93 -5.88
CA SER A 183 -1.37 16.70 -5.48
C SER A 183 -1.82 18.13 -5.20
N ILE A 184 -1.61 18.66 -3.99
CA ILE A 184 -2.03 20.04 -3.68
C ILE A 184 -0.91 20.97 -4.15
N VAL A 185 -1.02 21.39 -5.41
CA VAL A 185 -0.26 22.53 -5.93
C VAL A 185 -1.01 23.78 -5.48
N ASN A 186 -0.60 24.38 -4.36
CA ASN A 186 -1.03 25.75 -4.07
C ASN A 186 -0.36 26.66 -5.11
N LEU A 187 -1.20 27.35 -5.90
CA LEU A 187 -0.83 28.41 -6.85
C LEU A 187 -0.12 29.58 -6.14
#